data_AF-A0A840Q0I3-F1
#
_entry.id   AF-A0A840Q0I3-F1
#
_cell.length_a   1.000
_cell.length_b   1.000
_cell.length_c   1.000
_cell.angle_alpha   90.00
_cell.angle_beta   90.00
_cell.angle_gamma   90.00
#
_symmetry.space_group_name_H-M   'P 1'
#
loop_
_entity.id
_entity.type
_entity.pdbx_description
1 polymer ?
#
loop_
_entity_poly.entity_id
_entity_poly.type
_entity_poly.pdbx_seq_one_letter_code
_entity_poly.pdbx_strand_id
1 'polypeptide(L)'
;MRNIHIYVVLLLAMFLLIGCKSSVSDLKEAVSGIHTQAEKAKSGLTIDAYTLREYEIEYKDELFTVDELFKTILRDVQWEYEKNHNKHILLVKGTWKEPLFEQLQLSDDVKERLSKSGKIFIELVFVDELLNSNETTVSMKLNEELLVDEKGAEILYYLYDIYLQQKM
;
A
#
# COMPACT_ATOMS: atom_id res chain seq x y z
N MET A 1 38.80 -50.29 24.27
CA MET A 1 38.04 -49.62 23.18
C MET A 1 36.76 -49.00 23.73
N ARG A 2 36.85 -47.95 24.57
CA ARG A 2 35.67 -47.29 25.19
C ARG A 2 35.74 -45.76 25.18
N ASN A 3 36.85 -45.21 24.68
CA ASN A 3 37.10 -43.76 24.70
C ASN A 3 36.90 -43.11 23.32
N ILE A 4 36.74 -43.89 22.24
CA ILE A 4 36.56 -43.38 20.87
C ILE A 4 35.12 -42.91 20.64
N HIS A 5 34.13 -43.55 21.28
CA HIS A 5 32.72 -43.15 21.14
C HIS A 5 32.39 -41.79 21.76
N ILE A 6 33.17 -41.34 22.76
CA ILE A 6 32.95 -40.05 23.43
C ILE A 6 33.39 -38.88 22.52
N TYR A 7 34.48 -39.05 21.76
CA TYR A 7 34.96 -38.00 20.86
C TYR A 7 34.04 -37.79 19.64
N VAL A 8 33.38 -38.84 19.14
CA VAL A 8 32.46 -38.73 18.00
C VAL A 8 31.18 -37.97 18.38
N VAL A 9 30.66 -38.16 19.60
CA VAL A 9 29.46 -37.45 20.08
C VAL A 9 29.77 -35.98 20.37
N LEU A 10 30.97 -35.67 20.86
CA LEU A 10 31.37 -34.29 21.15
C LEU A 10 31.65 -33.47 19.88
N LEU A 11 32.13 -34.12 18.81
CA LEU A 11 32.39 -33.48 17.52
C LEU A 11 31.10 -33.27 16.70
N LEU A 12 30.08 -34.12 16.90
CA LEU A 12 28.75 -33.95 16.32
C LEU A 12 27.97 -32.77 16.94
N ALA A 13 28.21 -32.47 18.23
CA ALA A 13 27.56 -31.36 18.92
C ALA A 13 28.09 -29.98 18.48
N MET A 14 29.34 -29.88 18.00
CA MET A 14 29.88 -28.60 17.48
C MET A 14 29.33 -28.23 16.10
N PHE A 15 28.87 -29.20 15.29
CA PHE A 15 28.23 -28.92 14.00
C PHE A 15 26.78 -28.42 14.14
N LEU A 16 26.11 -28.70 15.28
CA LEU A 16 24.74 -28.24 15.52
C LEU A 16 24.63 -26.78 16.00
N LEU A 17 25.75 -26.09 16.24
CA LEU A 17 25.77 -24.69 16.68
C LEU A 17 26.19 -23.68 15.61
N ILE A 18 26.51 -24.12 14.38
CA ILE A 18 26.87 -23.24 13.26
C ILE A 18 25.64 -22.92 12.37
N GLY A 19 24.46 -23.49 12.68
CA GLY A 19 23.23 -23.37 11.88
C GLY A 19 22.11 -22.48 12.45
N CYS A 20 22.34 -21.71 13.51
CA CYS A 20 21.33 -20.77 14.05
C CYS A 20 21.91 -19.36 14.12
N LYS A 21 22.07 -18.69 12.98
CA LYS A 21 22.41 -17.26 12.94
C LYS A 21 21.68 -16.46 11.85
N SER A 22 20.51 -16.95 11.42
CA SER A 22 19.70 -16.29 10.38
C SER A 22 18.19 -16.49 10.61
N SER A 23 17.72 -16.41 11.85
CA SER A 23 16.26 -16.54 12.12
C SER A 23 15.76 -15.71 13.31
N VAL A 24 16.52 -14.68 13.72
CA VAL A 24 16.11 -13.74 14.79
C VAL A 24 15.85 -12.32 14.24
N SER A 25 16.23 -12.05 12.99
CA SER A 25 15.80 -10.85 12.25
C SER A 25 14.35 -10.94 11.77
N ASP A 26 13.89 -12.15 11.44
CA ASP A 26 12.62 -12.35 10.72
C ASP A 26 11.41 -12.53 11.66
N LEU A 27 11.64 -12.40 12.98
CA LEU A 27 10.60 -12.43 14.02
C LEU A 27 10.33 -11.04 14.63
N LYS A 28 10.96 -9.99 14.11
CA LYS A 28 10.66 -8.59 14.50
C LYS A 28 9.62 -7.93 13.58
N GLU A 29 9.27 -8.58 12.48
CA GLU A 29 8.44 -8.05 11.39
C GLU A 29 6.91 -8.22 11.58
N ALA A 30 6.43 -8.75 12.71
CA ALA A 30 5.00 -8.99 12.91
C ALA A 30 4.39 -8.36 14.17
N VAL A 31 5.14 -7.59 14.96
CA VAL A 31 4.68 -7.15 16.30
C VAL A 31 4.43 -5.65 16.42
N SER A 32 4.93 -4.78 15.53
CA SER A 32 4.73 -3.32 15.67
C SER A 32 3.53 -2.75 14.91
N GLY A 33 3.19 -3.26 13.72
CA GLY A 33 2.07 -2.73 12.91
C GLY A 33 0.68 -3.10 13.46
N ILE A 34 0.54 -4.27 14.08
CA ILE A 34 -0.72 -4.70 14.71
C ILE A 34 -0.98 -3.92 16.00
N HIS A 35 0.08 -3.56 16.74
CA HIS A 35 -0.09 -2.94 18.06
C HIS A 35 -0.69 -1.54 17.96
N THR A 36 -0.33 -0.75 16.95
CA THR A 36 -0.86 0.62 16.78
C THR A 36 -2.29 0.64 16.23
N GLN A 37 -2.64 -0.27 15.32
CA GLN A 37 -3.99 -0.35 14.75
C GLN A 37 -4.99 -0.98 15.72
N ALA A 38 -4.58 -2.02 16.48
CA ALA A 38 -5.42 -2.60 17.53
C ALA A 38 -5.68 -1.61 18.69
N GLU A 39 -4.73 -0.74 19.03
CA GLU A 39 -4.95 0.33 20.01
C GLU A 39 -5.87 1.44 19.50
N LYS A 40 -5.81 1.78 18.22
CA LYS A 40 -6.74 2.73 17.58
C LYS A 40 -8.18 2.17 17.57
N ALA A 41 -8.37 0.91 17.19
CA ALA A 41 -9.67 0.21 17.21
C ALA A 41 -10.28 0.11 18.63
N LYS A 42 -9.43 0.02 19.66
CA LYS A 42 -9.86 -0.02 21.08
C LYS A 42 -10.31 1.36 21.60
N SER A 43 -9.96 2.45 20.92
CA SER A 43 -10.21 3.81 21.41
C SER A 43 -11.57 4.42 21.02
N GLY A 44 -12.37 3.74 20.19
CA GLY A 44 -13.75 4.15 19.89
C GLY A 44 -13.90 5.51 19.21
N LEU A 45 -12.82 6.01 18.57
CA LEU A 45 -12.87 7.23 17.76
C LEU A 45 -13.65 6.94 16.47
N THR A 46 -14.68 7.73 16.20
CA THR A 46 -15.43 7.70 14.95
C THR A 46 -14.47 7.88 13.78
N ILE A 47 -14.25 6.85 12.97
CA ILE A 47 -13.43 6.96 11.75
C ILE A 47 -14.04 8.02 10.84
N ASP A 48 -13.28 9.08 10.64
CA ASP A 48 -13.58 10.18 9.72
C ASP A 48 -12.64 10.12 8.50
N ALA A 49 -12.92 10.97 7.51
CA ALA A 49 -12.11 11.07 6.29
C ALA A 49 -10.63 11.38 6.58
N TYR A 50 -10.35 12.10 7.66
CA TYR A 50 -8.98 12.44 8.06
C TYR A 50 -8.23 11.19 8.52
N THR A 51 -8.86 10.37 9.37
CA THR A 51 -8.28 9.12 9.88
C THR A 51 -7.90 8.15 8.75
N LEU A 52 -8.74 8.02 7.71
CA LEU A 52 -8.45 7.16 6.56
C LEU A 52 -7.34 7.71 5.66
N ARG A 53 -7.19 9.04 5.59
CA ARG A 53 -6.10 9.68 4.84
C ARG A 53 -4.74 9.51 5.51
N GLU A 54 -4.73 9.48 6.83
CA GLU A 54 -3.54 9.19 7.64
C GLU A 54 -3.29 7.68 7.81
N TYR A 55 -4.02 6.82 7.06
CA TYR A 55 -3.76 5.39 7.07
C TYR A 55 -2.36 5.11 6.53
N GLU A 56 -1.54 4.47 7.36
CA GLU A 56 -0.16 4.11 7.06
C GLU A 56 -0.12 2.87 6.16
N ILE A 57 0.66 2.96 5.10
CA ILE A 57 0.91 1.91 4.13
C ILE A 57 2.41 1.58 4.19
N GLU A 58 2.69 0.31 4.44
CA GLU A 58 4.04 -0.25 4.36
C GLU A 58 4.17 -1.03 3.05
N TYR A 59 5.12 -0.63 2.20
CA TYR A 59 5.35 -1.27 0.91
C TYR A 59 6.81 -1.12 0.47
N LYS A 60 7.49 -2.24 0.17
CA LYS A 60 8.91 -2.28 -0.25
C LYS A 60 9.84 -1.50 0.70
N ASP A 61 9.76 -1.78 2.00
CA ASP A 61 10.54 -1.15 3.07
C ASP A 61 10.29 0.36 3.26
N GLU A 62 9.29 0.92 2.61
CA GLU A 62 8.88 2.32 2.74
C GLU A 62 7.54 2.42 3.50
N LEU A 63 7.45 3.42 4.37
CA LEU A 63 6.25 3.78 5.11
C LEU A 63 5.75 5.14 4.63
N PHE A 64 4.50 5.21 4.22
CA PHE A 64 3.85 6.44 3.75
C PHE A 64 2.35 6.41 4.03
N THR A 65 1.68 7.55 3.98
CA THR A 65 0.22 7.61 4.18
C THR A 65 -0.55 7.61 2.86
N VAL A 66 -1.86 7.31 2.94
CA VAL A 66 -2.80 7.49 1.83
C VAL A 66 -2.79 8.93 1.31
N ASP A 67 -2.68 9.92 2.20
CA ASP A 67 -2.57 11.35 1.84
C ASP A 67 -1.31 11.64 1.01
N GLU A 68 -0.15 11.16 1.48
CA GLU A 68 1.14 11.34 0.80
C GLU A 68 1.14 10.67 -0.57
N LEU A 69 0.64 9.43 -0.66
CA LEU A 69 0.49 8.68 -1.90
C LEU A 69 -0.22 9.51 -2.97
N PHE A 70 -1.46 9.92 -2.69
CA PHE A 70 -2.29 10.54 -3.73
C PHE A 70 -1.93 11.99 -4.01
N LYS A 71 -1.46 12.76 -3.03
CA LYS A 71 -0.94 14.12 -3.30
C LYS A 71 0.34 14.11 -4.13
N THR A 72 1.09 13.02 -4.12
CA THR A 72 2.31 12.89 -4.91
C THR A 72 1.98 12.52 -6.36
N ILE A 73 1.09 11.55 -6.59
CA ILE A 73 0.83 11.00 -7.93
C ILE A 73 -0.32 11.67 -8.67
N LEU A 74 -1.12 12.51 -8.00
CA LEU A 74 -2.22 13.28 -8.58
C LEU A 74 -2.02 14.77 -8.35
N ARG A 75 -2.73 15.58 -9.14
CA ARG A 75 -2.90 17.01 -8.90
C ARG A 75 -4.29 17.31 -8.35
N ASP A 76 -4.44 18.48 -7.72
CA ASP A 76 -5.74 19.04 -7.35
C ASP A 76 -6.62 18.07 -6.54
N VAL A 77 -6.01 17.33 -5.60
CA VAL A 77 -6.63 16.20 -4.89
C VAL A 77 -7.78 16.67 -3.99
N GLN A 78 -8.91 15.98 -4.10
CA GLN A 78 -10.11 16.14 -3.30
C GLN A 78 -10.51 14.79 -2.69
N TRP A 79 -11.13 14.86 -1.52
CA TRP A 79 -11.46 13.69 -0.71
C TRP A 79 -12.95 13.69 -0.39
N GLU A 80 -13.59 12.56 -0.61
CA GLU A 80 -14.96 12.30 -0.21
C GLU A 80 -15.01 11.04 0.64
N TYR A 81 -15.86 11.05 1.65
CA TYR A 81 -16.01 9.94 2.57
C TYR A 81 -17.46 9.48 2.60
N GLU A 82 -17.63 8.17 2.47
CA GLU A 82 -18.90 7.50 2.60
C GLU A 82 -18.77 6.36 3.61
N LYS A 83 -19.80 6.17 4.44
CA LYS A 83 -19.90 5.04 5.34
C LYS A 83 -21.09 4.18 4.94
N ASN A 84 -20.85 2.90 4.69
CA ASN A 84 -21.87 1.93 4.36
C ASN A 84 -21.78 0.73 5.31
N HIS A 85 -22.66 0.69 6.32
CA HIS A 85 -22.63 -0.31 7.39
C HIS A 85 -21.26 -0.36 8.11
N ASN A 86 -20.52 -1.46 7.97
CA ASN A 86 -19.17 -1.66 8.50
C ASN A 86 -18.06 -1.34 7.48
N LYS A 87 -18.43 -0.92 6.27
CA LYS A 87 -17.50 -0.48 5.23
C LYS A 87 -17.33 1.03 5.29
N HIS A 88 -16.09 1.47 5.26
CA HIS A 88 -15.71 2.86 5.11
C HIS A 88 -15.12 3.03 3.72
N ILE A 89 -15.60 4.01 2.98
CA ILE A 89 -15.18 4.26 1.60
C ILE A 89 -14.54 5.64 1.55
N LEU A 90 -13.30 5.70 1.10
CA LEU A 90 -12.59 6.93 0.82
C LEU A 90 -12.48 7.08 -0.70
N LEU A 91 -13.20 8.06 -1.24
CA LEU A 91 -13.14 8.41 -2.66
C LEU A 91 -12.15 9.56 -2.84
N VAL A 92 -11.12 9.30 -3.63
CA VAL A 92 -10.06 10.24 -3.99
C VAL A 92 -10.31 10.72 -5.41
N LYS A 93 -10.45 12.02 -5.58
CA LYS A 93 -10.60 12.66 -6.89
C LYS A 93 -9.37 13.52 -7.15
N GLY A 94 -8.85 13.48 -8.37
CA GLY A 94 -7.71 14.32 -8.73
C GLY A 94 -7.61 14.54 -10.23
N THR A 95 -6.72 15.45 -10.59
CA THR A 95 -6.30 15.65 -11.97
C THR A 95 -5.11 14.74 -12.28
N TRP A 96 -5.09 14.16 -13.47
CA TRP A 96 -3.99 13.33 -13.96
C TRP A 96 -2.65 14.07 -13.89
N LYS A 97 -1.59 13.33 -13.54
CA LYS A 97 -0.21 13.79 -13.47
C LYS A 97 0.70 12.67 -14.00
N GLU A 98 1.67 13.03 -14.84
CA GLU A 98 2.70 12.10 -15.30
C GLU A 98 3.54 11.61 -14.11
N PRO A 99 3.95 10.33 -14.03
CA PRO A 99 3.92 9.26 -15.04
C PRO A 99 2.71 8.30 -14.94
N LEU A 100 1.59 8.74 -14.36
CA LEU A 100 0.44 7.86 -14.16
C LEU A 100 -0.10 7.34 -15.51
N PHE A 101 -0.32 6.03 -15.58
CA PHE A 101 -0.74 5.25 -16.74
C PHE A 101 0.17 5.32 -17.98
N GLU A 102 1.48 5.53 -17.81
CA GLU A 102 2.43 5.55 -18.93
C GLU A 102 2.40 4.31 -19.83
N GLN A 103 2.04 3.14 -19.30
CA GLN A 103 1.91 1.90 -20.07
C GLN A 103 0.89 1.98 -21.22
N LEU A 104 -0.04 2.95 -21.18
CA LEU A 104 -1.00 3.19 -22.25
C LEU A 104 -0.38 3.84 -23.49
N GLN A 105 0.87 4.30 -23.42
CA GLN A 105 1.60 4.94 -24.52
C GLN A 105 0.80 6.07 -25.19
N LEU A 106 0.13 6.88 -24.38
CA LEU A 106 -0.69 7.99 -24.85
C LEU A 106 0.18 9.00 -25.62
N SER A 107 -0.37 9.56 -26.69
CA SER A 107 0.31 10.61 -27.46
C SER A 107 0.49 11.88 -26.64
N ASP A 108 1.48 12.69 -26.99
CA ASP A 108 1.79 13.94 -26.29
C ASP A 108 0.58 14.90 -26.23
N ASP A 109 -0.23 14.95 -27.29
CA ASP A 109 -1.48 15.73 -27.32
C ASP A 109 -2.49 15.26 -26.26
N VAL A 110 -2.64 13.93 -26.11
CA VAL A 110 -3.55 13.36 -25.12
C VAL A 110 -3.01 13.59 -23.71
N LYS A 111 -1.70 13.43 -23.49
CA LYS A 111 -1.05 13.75 -22.21
C LYS A 111 -1.23 15.21 -21.83
N GLU A 112 -1.05 16.14 -22.77
CA GLU A 112 -1.25 17.57 -22.53
C GLU A 112 -2.70 17.85 -22.09
N ARG A 113 -3.68 17.27 -22.77
CA ARG A 113 -5.10 17.41 -22.42
C ARG A 113 -5.42 16.79 -21.05
N LEU A 114 -4.90 15.60 -20.76
CA LEU A 114 -5.03 14.95 -19.46
C LEU A 114 -4.45 15.80 -18.32
N SER A 115 -3.29 16.42 -18.53
CA SER A 115 -2.67 17.30 -17.53
C SER A 115 -3.51 18.53 -17.16
N LYS A 116 -4.46 18.91 -18.03
CA LYS A 116 -5.34 20.07 -17.84
C LYS A 116 -6.70 19.67 -17.30
N SER A 117 -7.29 18.57 -17.78
CA SER A 117 -8.68 18.20 -17.47
C SER A 117 -8.93 16.70 -17.26
N GLY A 118 -7.89 15.87 -17.29
CA GLY A 118 -7.99 14.44 -17.05
C GLY A 118 -8.37 14.16 -15.61
N LYS A 119 -9.53 13.55 -15.38
CA LYS A 119 -10.05 13.26 -14.04
C LYS A 119 -9.68 11.84 -13.65
N ILE A 120 -9.13 11.67 -12.45
CA ILE A 120 -8.86 10.39 -11.82
C ILE A 120 -9.80 10.23 -10.64
N PHE A 121 -10.41 9.05 -10.52
CA PHE A 121 -11.25 8.66 -9.39
C PHE A 121 -10.71 7.35 -8.83
N ILE A 122 -10.42 7.33 -7.53
CA ILE A 122 -9.89 6.16 -6.83
C ILE A 122 -10.78 5.90 -5.63
N GLU A 123 -11.33 4.70 -5.54
CA GLU A 123 -12.11 4.26 -4.39
C GLU A 123 -11.27 3.31 -3.55
N LEU A 124 -11.02 3.68 -2.30
CA LEU A 124 -10.44 2.79 -1.30
C LEU A 124 -11.53 2.32 -0.34
N VAL A 125 -11.64 1.01 -0.17
CA VAL A 125 -12.59 0.40 0.77
C VAL A 125 -11.85 -0.11 1.98
N PHE A 126 -12.32 0.28 3.16
CA PHE A 126 -11.84 -0.22 4.44
C PHE A 126 -12.93 -1.05 5.11
N VAL A 127 -12.56 -2.24 5.55
CA VAL A 127 -13.43 -3.17 6.28
C VAL A 127 -12.78 -3.44 7.62
N ASP A 128 -13.52 -3.25 8.71
CA ASP A 128 -13.00 -3.39 10.07
C ASP A 128 -11.70 -2.58 10.27
N GLU A 129 -11.70 -1.33 9.77
CA GLU A 129 -10.59 -0.36 9.84
C GLU A 129 -9.33 -0.71 9.03
N LEU A 130 -9.36 -1.82 8.28
CA LEU A 130 -8.25 -2.26 7.43
C LEU A 130 -8.55 -2.00 5.95
N LEU A 131 -7.53 -1.56 5.21
CA LEU A 131 -7.64 -1.37 3.77
C LEU A 131 -7.87 -2.71 3.06
N ASN A 132 -8.99 -2.84 2.36
CA ASN A 132 -9.29 -3.98 1.51
C ASN A 132 -8.78 -3.70 0.09
N SER A 133 -7.53 -4.08 -0.17
CA SER A 133 -6.87 -3.89 -1.47
C SER A 133 -7.64 -4.51 -2.64
N ASN A 134 -8.34 -5.63 -2.43
CA ASN A 134 -9.10 -6.31 -3.48
C ASN A 134 -10.35 -5.55 -3.92
N GLU A 135 -10.83 -4.61 -3.12
CA GLU A 135 -11.98 -3.76 -3.45
C GLU A 135 -11.57 -2.37 -3.96
N THR A 136 -10.27 -2.10 -4.11
CA THR A 136 -9.80 -0.83 -4.69
C THR A 136 -10.23 -0.70 -6.15
N THR A 137 -10.79 0.44 -6.53
CA THR A 137 -11.11 0.75 -7.93
C THR A 137 -10.43 2.05 -8.37
N VAL A 138 -10.05 2.11 -9.65
CA VAL A 138 -9.46 3.31 -10.26
C VAL A 138 -10.07 3.53 -11.63
N SER A 139 -10.51 4.75 -11.90
CA SER A 139 -10.92 5.17 -13.23
C SER A 139 -10.26 6.47 -13.67
N MET A 140 -9.94 6.57 -14.96
CA MET A 140 -9.44 7.78 -15.60
C MET A 140 -10.38 8.20 -16.72
N LYS A 141 -10.73 9.49 -16.74
CA LYS A 141 -11.58 10.08 -17.77
C LYS A 141 -10.96 11.31 -18.40
N LEU A 142 -11.16 11.47 -19.70
CA LEU A 142 -10.88 12.71 -20.43
C LEU A 142 -12.14 13.14 -21.18
N ASN A 143 -12.67 14.34 -20.92
CA ASN A 143 -13.90 14.83 -21.55
C ASN A 143 -15.08 13.83 -21.46
N GLU A 144 -15.24 13.19 -20.29
CA GLU A 144 -16.24 12.15 -20.00
C GLU A 144 -16.04 10.80 -20.73
N GLU A 145 -15.03 10.69 -21.60
CA GLU A 145 -14.58 9.40 -22.15
C GLU A 145 -13.75 8.64 -21.11
N LEU A 146 -14.11 7.37 -20.87
CA LEU A 146 -13.42 6.48 -19.94
C LEU A 146 -12.21 5.85 -20.62
N LEU A 147 -11.02 6.08 -20.08
CA LEU A 147 -9.74 5.60 -20.61
C LEU A 147 -9.15 4.45 -19.78
N VAL A 148 -9.41 4.44 -18.47
CA VAL A 148 -9.00 3.39 -17.53
C VAL A 148 -10.18 3.07 -16.63
N ASP A 149 -10.38 1.79 -16.38
CA ASP A 149 -11.33 1.24 -15.41
C ASP A 149 -10.76 -0.07 -14.86
N GLU A 150 -10.08 0.04 -13.73
CA GLU A 150 -9.30 -1.06 -13.13
C GLU A 150 -9.75 -1.30 -11.70
N LYS A 151 -9.62 -2.56 -11.26
CA LYS A 151 -10.03 -2.99 -9.92
C LYS A 151 -9.10 -4.05 -9.34
N GLY A 152 -8.88 -4.00 -8.04
CA GLY A 152 -8.21 -5.02 -7.26
C GLY A 152 -6.87 -4.57 -6.68
N ALA A 153 -6.14 -5.51 -6.07
CA ALA A 153 -4.88 -5.21 -5.41
C ALA A 153 -3.78 -4.78 -6.38
N GLU A 154 -3.77 -5.32 -7.62
CA GLU A 154 -2.75 -5.01 -8.61
C GLU A 154 -2.74 -3.52 -9.00
N ILE A 155 -3.92 -2.90 -9.16
CA ILE A 155 -3.98 -1.47 -9.46
C ILE A 155 -3.53 -0.63 -8.27
N LEU A 156 -3.79 -1.07 -7.04
CA LEU A 156 -3.31 -0.41 -5.84
C LEU A 156 -1.78 -0.48 -5.74
N TYR A 157 -1.19 -1.64 -6.00
CA TYR A 157 0.27 -1.81 -6.02
C TYR A 157 0.94 -1.02 -7.14
N TYR A 158 0.30 -0.94 -8.31
CA TYR A 158 0.73 -0.04 -9.37
C TYR A 158 0.80 1.41 -8.89
N LEU A 159 -0.21 1.90 -8.17
CA LEU A 159 -0.20 3.26 -7.61
C LEU A 159 0.93 3.47 -6.59
N TYR A 160 1.22 2.45 -5.77
CA TYR A 160 2.34 2.49 -4.82
C TYR A 160 3.69 2.57 -5.54
N ASP A 161 3.86 1.79 -6.60
CA ASP A 161 5.06 1.82 -7.43
C ASP A 161 5.29 3.19 -8.08
N ILE A 162 4.23 3.80 -8.60
CA ILE A 162 4.30 5.16 -9.17
C ILE A 162 4.67 6.19 -8.08
N TYR A 163 4.13 6.06 -6.86
CA TYR A 163 4.51 6.93 -5.75
C TYR A 163 5.99 6.81 -5.40
N LEU A 164 6.50 5.59 -5.25
CA LEU A 164 7.91 5.38 -4.92
C LEU A 164 8.82 5.92 -6.01
N GLN A 165 8.46 5.78 -7.29
CA GLN A 165 9.20 6.37 -8.41
C GLN A 165 9.22 7.90 -8.40
N GLN A 166 8.17 8.54 -7.90
CA GLN A 166 8.06 10.01 -7.81
C GLN A 166 8.66 10.60 -6.53
N LYS A 167 8.84 9.79 -5.49
CA LYS A 167 9.45 10.18 -4.22
C LYS A 167 10.98 10.28 -4.32
N MET A 168 11.59 9.43 -5.16
CA MET A 168 13.04 9.37 -5.41
C MET A 168 13.54 10.53 -6.27
#